data_AF-A0A419EJ54-F1
#
_entry.id   AF-A0A419EJ54-F1
#
_cell.length_a   1.000
_cell.length_b   1.000
_cell.length_c   1.000
_cell.angle_alpha   90.00
_cell.angle_beta   90.00
_cell.angle_gamma   90.00
#
_symmetry.space_group_name_H-M   'P 1'
#
loop_
_entity.id
_entity.type
_entity.pdbx_description
1 polymer ?
#
loop_
_entity_poly.entity_id
_entity_poly.type
_entity_poly.pdbx_seq_one_letter_code
_entity_poly.pdbx_strand_id
1 'polypeptide(L)'
;MDTNQALIEAQRIATFGTLAGALVGGVIGFLGSWIVTHINAKAEWKRQLLQLGHELGIKQWESTLSILQRHADQGRKIKMVPTFVYVNFNVRVLELLADGKLTPESLQKLHAENNKIIQVIDENSKIS
;
A
#
# COMPACT_ATOMS: atom_id res chain seq x y z
N MET A 1 -23.80 3.60 65.84
CA MET A 1 -24.69 3.56 64.66
C MET A 1 -23.84 3.84 63.42
N ASP A 2 -22.68 3.17 63.32
CA ASP A 2 -21.52 3.70 62.57
C ASP A 2 -20.98 2.74 61.49
N THR A 3 -21.31 1.45 61.57
CA THR A 3 -20.83 0.44 60.62
C THR A 3 -21.50 0.56 59.25
N ASN A 4 -22.76 0.99 59.20
CA ASN A 4 -23.47 1.19 57.92
C ASN A 4 -23.00 2.45 57.18
N GLN A 5 -22.59 3.51 57.87
CA GLN A 5 -22.04 4.70 57.21
C GLN A 5 -20.64 4.45 56.64
N ALA A 6 -19.78 3.74 57.38
CA ALA A 6 -18.45 3.37 56.90
C ALA A 6 -18.49 2.45 55.65
N LEU A 7 -19.45 1.52 55.59
CA LEU A 7 -19.67 0.66 54.42
C LEU A 7 -20.15 1.46 53.20
N ILE A 8 -21.03 2.44 53.38
CA ILE A 8 -21.55 3.28 52.30
C ILE A 8 -20.45 4.20 51.75
N GLU A 9 -19.58 4.75 52.60
CA GLU A 9 -18.45 5.57 52.17
C GLU A 9 -17.39 4.74 51.43
N ALA A 10 -17.06 3.56 51.95
CA ALA A 10 -16.14 2.64 51.27
C ALA A 10 -16.68 2.20 49.90
N GLN A 11 -17.99 1.93 49.81
CA GLN A 11 -18.64 1.56 48.56
C GLN A 11 -18.68 2.74 47.58
N ARG A 12 -18.91 3.98 48.05
CA ARG A 12 -18.78 5.19 47.22
C ARG A 12 -17.37 5.35 46.67
N ILE A 13 -16.35 5.30 47.52
CA ILE A 13 -14.95 5.47 47.09
C ILE A 13 -14.55 4.38 46.09
N ALA A 14 -14.95 3.13 46.32
CA ALA A 14 -14.70 2.03 45.39
C ALA A 14 -15.44 2.20 44.05
N THR A 15 -16.68 2.70 44.07
CA THR A 15 -17.48 2.95 42.85
C THR A 15 -16.92 4.13 42.06
N PHE A 16 -16.46 5.20 42.73
CA PHE A 16 -15.78 6.31 42.09
C PHE A 16 -14.40 5.92 41.54
N GLY A 17 -13.63 5.10 42.27
CA GLY A 17 -12.34 4.59 41.83
C GLY A 17 -12.46 3.67 40.60
N THR A 18 -13.50 2.83 40.56
CA THR A 18 -13.79 1.98 39.39
C THR A 18 -14.32 2.77 38.20
N LEU A 19 -15.20 3.77 38.40
CA LEU A 19 -15.63 4.66 37.31
C LEU A 19 -14.48 5.50 36.76
N ALA A 20 -13.62 6.06 37.62
CA ALA A 20 -12.46 6.83 37.21
C ALA A 20 -11.44 5.95 36.48
N GLY A 21 -11.19 4.73 36.98
CA GLY A 21 -10.34 3.75 36.31
C GLY A 21 -10.87 3.31 34.94
N ALA A 22 -12.19 3.10 34.82
CA ALA A 22 -12.84 2.77 33.55
C ALA A 22 -12.80 3.92 32.54
N LEU A 23 -12.96 5.17 33.00
CA LEU A 23 -12.83 6.36 32.16
C LEU A 23 -11.40 6.56 31.67
N VAL A 24 -10.40 6.45 32.55
CA VAL A 24 -8.98 6.57 32.18
C VAL A 24 -8.57 5.42 31.26
N GLY A 25 -8.96 4.19 31.56
CA GLY A 25 -8.75 3.04 30.68
C GLY A 25 -9.43 3.18 29.32
N GLY A 26 -10.65 3.73 29.29
CA GLY A 26 -11.39 4.01 28.07
C GLY A 26 -10.74 5.08 27.18
N VAL A 27 -10.22 6.16 27.77
CA VAL A 27 -9.50 7.22 27.04
C VAL A 27 -8.16 6.71 26.49
N ILE A 28 -7.39 5.96 27.28
CA ILE A 28 -6.12 5.37 26.83
C ILE A 28 -6.38 4.32 25.74
N GLY A 29 -7.40 3.48 25.89
CA GLY A 29 -7.81 2.50 24.89
C GLY A 29 -8.26 3.16 23.57
N PHE A 30 -9.04 4.25 23.66
CA PHE A 30 -9.47 5.01 22.49
C PHE A 30 -8.29 5.68 21.77
N LEU A 31 -7.38 6.34 22.50
CA LEU A 31 -6.20 6.98 21.92
C LEU A 31 -5.23 5.95 21.31
N GLY A 32 -5.01 4.82 21.98
CA GLY A 32 -4.20 3.72 21.45
C GLY A 32 -4.82 3.12 20.19
N SER A 33 -6.13 2.87 20.18
CA SER A 33 -6.87 2.38 19.01
C SER A 33 -6.82 3.38 17.85
N TRP A 34 -6.97 4.68 18.13
CA TRP A 34 -6.88 5.73 17.12
C TRP A 34 -5.50 5.78 16.44
N ILE A 35 -4.43 5.73 17.24
CA ILE A 35 -3.05 5.72 16.74
C ILE A 35 -2.79 4.47 15.89
N VAL A 36 -3.16 3.28 16.40
CA VAL A 36 -2.99 2.02 15.68
C VAL A 36 -3.79 2.02 14.36
N THR A 37 -5.01 2.56 14.38
CA THR A 37 -5.85 2.67 13.19
C THR A 37 -5.24 3.60 12.14
N HIS A 38 -4.66 4.74 12.56
CA HIS A 38 -3.99 5.67 11.65
C HIS A 38 -2.70 5.08 11.04
N ILE A 39 -1.93 4.33 11.83
CA ILE A 39 -0.72 3.66 11.34
C ILE A 39 -1.10 2.53 10.37
N ASN A 40 -2.08 1.71 10.73
CA ASN A 40 -2.55 0.61 9.90
C ASN A 40 -3.21 1.11 8.61
N ALA A 41 -3.94 2.22 8.65
CA ALA A 41 -4.54 2.82 7.45
C ALA A 41 -3.50 3.20 6.40
N LYS A 42 -2.35 3.77 6.82
CA LYS A 42 -1.26 4.10 5.89
C LYS A 42 -0.60 2.85 5.29
N ALA A 43 -0.37 1.83 6.12
CA ALA A 43 0.22 0.58 5.67
C ALA A 43 -0.73 -0.18 4.70
N GLU A 44 -2.02 -0.21 5.04
CA GLU A 44 -3.06 -0.85 4.24
C GLU A 44 -3.25 -0.13 2.91
N TRP A 45 -3.28 1.20 2.91
CA TRP A 45 -3.30 2.00 1.69
C TRP A 45 -2.11 1.68 0.76
N LYS A 46 -0.90 1.64 1.31
CA LYS A 46 0.30 1.29 0.54
C LYS A 46 0.20 -0.13 -0.02
N ARG A 47 -0.32 -1.08 0.76
CA ARG A 47 -0.52 -2.46 0.32
C ARG A 47 -1.54 -2.56 -0.82
N GLN A 48 -2.66 -1.84 -0.71
CA GLN A 48 -3.68 -1.80 -1.76
C GLN A 48 -3.13 -1.19 -3.05
N LEU A 49 -2.33 -0.13 -2.95
CA LEU A 49 -1.68 0.50 -4.09
C LEU A 49 -0.72 -0.47 -4.81
N LEU A 50 0.08 -1.22 -4.04
CA LEU A 50 0.98 -2.25 -4.58
C LEU A 50 0.20 -3.40 -5.24
N GLN A 51 -0.89 -3.87 -4.63
CA GLN A 51 -1.74 -4.92 -5.21
C GLN A 51 -2.38 -4.47 -6.52
N LEU A 52 -2.91 -3.25 -6.55
CA LEU A 52 -3.51 -2.66 -7.75
C LEU A 52 -2.46 -2.47 -8.85
N GLY A 53 -1.27 -1.95 -8.50
CA GLY A 53 -0.17 -1.77 -9.46
C GLY A 53 0.33 -3.10 -10.04
N HIS A 54 0.36 -4.15 -9.21
CA HIS A 54 0.65 -5.51 -9.66
C HIS A 54 -0.41 -6.06 -10.62
N GLU A 55 -1.69 -5.95 -10.27
CA GLU A 55 -2.79 -6.41 -11.13
C GLU A 55 -2.82 -5.68 -12.48
N LEU A 56 -2.65 -4.35 -12.48
CA LEU A 56 -2.56 -3.56 -13.69
C LEU A 56 -1.32 -3.93 -14.53
N GLY A 57 -0.17 -4.10 -13.88
CA GLY A 57 1.06 -4.52 -14.54
C GLY A 57 0.93 -5.88 -15.23
N ILE A 58 0.31 -6.86 -14.57
CA ILE A 58 0.04 -8.18 -15.17
C ILE A 58 -0.93 -8.05 -16.33
N LYS A 59 -2.08 -7.38 -16.17
CA LYS A 59 -3.06 -7.22 -17.26
C LYS A 59 -2.46 -6.52 -18.47
N GLN A 60 -1.64 -5.49 -18.25
CA GLN A 60 -0.94 -4.80 -19.33
C GLN A 60 0.07 -5.71 -20.03
N TRP A 61 0.80 -6.52 -19.26
CA TRP A 61 1.74 -7.50 -19.80
C TRP A 61 1.02 -8.60 -20.61
N GLU A 62 -0.07 -9.16 -20.11
CA GLU A 62 -0.91 -10.15 -20.79
C GLU A 62 -1.51 -9.57 -22.08
N SER A 63 -2.04 -8.33 -22.00
CA SER A 63 -2.53 -7.61 -23.17
C SER A 63 -1.43 -7.43 -24.21
N THR A 64 -0.24 -7.01 -23.79
CA THR A 64 0.92 -6.86 -24.68
C THR A 64 1.31 -8.21 -25.28
N LEU A 65 1.38 -9.28 -24.49
CA LEU A 65 1.66 -10.63 -24.96
C LEU A 65 0.66 -11.07 -26.04
N SER A 66 -0.63 -10.82 -25.84
CA SER A 66 -1.67 -11.19 -26.82
C SER A 66 -1.50 -10.43 -28.15
N ILE A 67 -1.08 -9.17 -28.11
CA ILE A 67 -0.79 -8.35 -29.30
C ILE A 67 0.48 -8.89 -29.98
N LEU A 68 1.51 -9.20 -29.20
CA LEU A 68 2.77 -9.71 -29.70
C LEU A 68 2.61 -11.10 -30.33
N GLN A 69 1.80 -12.00 -29.77
CA GLN A 69 1.50 -13.31 -30.35
C GLN A 69 0.89 -13.17 -31.75
N ARG A 70 -0.09 -12.27 -31.93
CA ARG A 70 -0.69 -11.99 -33.26
C ARG A 70 0.32 -11.51 -34.30
N HIS A 71 1.36 -10.80 -33.87
CA HIS A 71 2.43 -10.32 -34.76
C HIS A 71 3.55 -11.36 -34.95
N ALA A 72 3.77 -12.26 -33.99
CA ALA A 72 4.71 -13.37 -34.11
C ALA A 72 4.23 -14.38 -35.15
N ASP A 73 2.92 -14.60 -35.24
CA ASP A 73 2.28 -15.40 -36.29
C ASP A 73 2.53 -14.82 -37.71
N GLN A 74 2.96 -13.56 -37.81
CA GLN A 74 3.36 -12.89 -39.05
C GLN A 74 4.88 -13.00 -39.33
N GLY A 75 5.60 -13.86 -38.60
CA GLY A 75 7.01 -14.17 -38.81
C GLY A 75 8.00 -13.13 -38.26
N ARG A 76 7.54 -12.17 -37.44
CA ARG A 76 8.43 -11.16 -36.84
C ARG A 76 9.07 -11.69 -35.57
N LYS A 77 10.39 -11.54 -35.43
CA LYS A 77 11.08 -11.73 -34.14
C LYS A 77 10.64 -10.62 -33.19
N ILE A 78 9.88 -10.99 -32.17
CA ILE A 78 9.38 -10.04 -31.20
C ILE A 78 10.09 -10.27 -29.88
N LYS A 79 10.70 -9.19 -29.38
CA LYS A 79 11.32 -9.19 -28.08
C LYS A 79 10.29 -8.76 -27.04
N MET A 80 10.07 -9.63 -26.06
CA MET A 80 9.16 -9.35 -24.96
C MET A 80 9.90 -8.76 -23.78
N VAL A 81 9.33 -7.70 -23.21
CA VAL A 81 9.86 -7.09 -21.98
C VAL A 81 9.38 -7.94 -20.78
N PRO A 82 10.23 -8.18 -19.76
CA PRO A 82 9.83 -8.94 -18.57
C PRO A 82 8.66 -8.30 -17.81
N THR A 83 7.83 -9.14 -17.19
CA THR A 83 6.62 -8.73 -16.44
C THR A 83 6.91 -7.70 -15.34
N PHE A 84 8.05 -7.82 -14.65
CA PHE A 84 8.41 -6.91 -13.56
C PHE A 84 8.53 -5.45 -14.00
N VAL A 85 8.87 -5.20 -15.27
CA VAL A 85 8.96 -3.84 -15.82
C VAL A 85 7.59 -3.20 -15.91
N TYR A 86 6.56 -3.96 -16.30
CA TYR A 86 5.18 -3.48 -16.34
C TYR A 86 4.62 -3.24 -14.94
N VAL A 87 4.91 -4.15 -14.01
CA VAL A 87 4.51 -4.00 -12.60
C VAL A 87 5.17 -2.78 -11.98
N ASN A 88 6.49 -2.63 -12.13
CA ASN A 88 7.23 -1.48 -11.59
C ASN A 88 6.70 -0.15 -12.14
N PHE A 89 6.45 -0.08 -13.45
CA PHE A 89 5.89 1.12 -14.06
C PHE A 89 4.52 1.49 -13.48
N ASN A 90 3.58 0.53 -13.42
CA ASN A 90 2.24 0.79 -12.91
C ASN A 90 2.21 1.14 -11.43
N VAL A 91 3.03 0.48 -10.61
CA VAL A 91 3.19 0.84 -9.18
C VAL A 91 3.65 2.30 -9.05
N ARG A 92 4.69 2.70 -9.80
CA ARG A 92 5.21 4.08 -9.76
C ARG A 92 4.21 5.12 -10.26
N VAL A 93 3.42 4.80 -11.30
CA VAL A 93 2.34 5.68 -11.76
C VAL A 93 1.30 5.87 -10.66
N LEU A 94 0.89 4.80 -9.99
CA LEU A 94 -0.06 4.88 -8.89
C LEU A 94 0.50 5.64 -7.68
N GLU A 95 1.79 5.48 -7.37
CA GLU A 95 2.46 6.28 -6.32
C GLU A 95 2.41 7.78 -6.67
N LEU A 96 2.74 8.15 -7.91
CA LEU A 96 2.67 9.55 -8.37
C LEU A 96 1.23 10.09 -8.34
N LEU A 97 0.25 9.27 -8.70
CA LEU A 97 -1.16 9.64 -8.65
C LEU A 97 -1.65 9.84 -7.21
N ALA A 98 -1.32 8.91 -6.30
CA ALA A 98 -1.69 8.99 -4.90
C ALA A 98 -1.06 10.20 -4.19
N ASP A 99 0.16 10.56 -4.58
CA ASP A 99 0.87 11.75 -4.07
C ASP A 99 0.40 13.07 -4.71
N GLY A 100 -0.49 13.03 -5.71
CA GLY A 100 -0.91 14.21 -6.47
C GLY A 100 0.20 14.83 -7.33
N LYS A 101 1.25 14.07 -7.63
CA LYS A 101 2.45 14.49 -8.40
C LYS A 101 2.44 13.98 -9.84
N LEU A 102 1.31 13.46 -10.31
CA LEU A 102 1.17 13.01 -11.69
C LEU A 102 1.05 14.22 -12.62
N THR A 103 2.15 14.52 -13.32
CA THR A 103 2.23 15.55 -14.34
C THR A 103 2.84 14.94 -15.61
N PRO A 104 2.70 15.58 -16.77
CA PRO A 104 3.34 15.12 -18.00
C PRO A 104 4.86 14.93 -17.83
N GLU A 105 5.52 15.83 -17.10
CA GLU A 105 6.96 15.79 -16.85
C GLU A 105 7.34 14.60 -15.94
N SER A 106 6.58 14.35 -14.87
CA SER A 106 6.85 13.23 -13.97
C SER A 106 6.62 11.88 -14.66
N LEU A 107 5.62 11.81 -15.55
CA LEU A 107 5.36 10.63 -16.37
C LEU A 107 6.46 10.41 -17.41
N GLN A 108 6.93 11.45 -18.09
CA GLN A 108 8.06 11.35 -19.02
C GLN A 108 9.33 10.88 -18.32
N LYS A 109 9.62 11.42 -17.13
CA LYS A 109 10.75 10.99 -16.32
C LYS A 109 10.63 9.50 -15.94
N LEU A 110 9.44 9.07 -15.51
CA LEU A 110 9.19 7.68 -15.17
C LEU A 110 9.37 6.76 -16.40
N HIS A 111 8.91 7.17 -17.57
CA HIS A 111 9.16 6.43 -18.81
C HIS A 111 10.66 6.31 -19.13
N ALA A 112 11.41 7.40 -18.98
CA ALA A 112 12.85 7.40 -19.22
C ALA A 112 13.59 6.46 -18.25
N GLU A 113 13.19 6.46 -16.97
CA GLU A 113 13.73 5.53 -15.97
C GLU A 113 13.38 4.08 -16.29
N ASN A 114 12.14 3.80 -16.67
CA ASN A 114 11.71 2.46 -17.02
C ASN A 114 12.43 1.92 -18.28
N ASN A 115 12.72 2.78 -19.25
CA ASN A 115 13.51 2.42 -20.43
C ASN A 115 14.96 2.05 -20.08
N LYS A 116 15.57 2.73 -19.10
CA LYS A 116 16.91 2.35 -18.61
C LYS A 116 16.90 0.95 -18.00
N ILE A 117 15.85 0.59 -17.25
CA ILE A 117 15.69 -0.77 -16.71
C ILE A 117 15.64 -1.79 -17.85
N ILE A 118 14.85 -1.52 -18.90
CA ILE A 118 14.78 -2.39 -20.09
C ILE A 118 16.14 -2.54 -20.78
N GLN A 119 16.90 -1.46 -20.91
CA GLN A 119 18.24 -1.47 -21.50
C GLN A 119 19.20 -2.35 -20.70
N VAL A 120 19.24 -2.19 -19.37
CA VAL A 120 20.10 -3.02 -18.50
C VAL A 120 19.75 -4.50 -18.60
N ILE A 121 18.46 -4.85 -18.69
CA ILE A 121 18.05 -6.25 -18.90
C ILE A 121 18.53 -6.75 -20.26
N ASP A 122 18.39 -5.94 -21.33
CA ASP A 122 18.82 -6.32 -22.66
C ASP A 122 20.33 -6.59 -22.71
N GLU A 123 21.13 -5.71 -22.14
CA GLU A 123 22.58 -5.85 -22.06
C GLU A 123 22.99 -7.13 -21.35
N ASN A 124 22.39 -7.43 -20.19
CA ASN A 124 22.67 -8.66 -19.45
C ASN A 124 22.19 -9.92 -20.19
N SER A 125 21.10 -9.84 -20.95
CA SER A 125 20.58 -10.97 -21.73
C SER A 125 21.45 -11.35 -22.94
N LYS A 126 22.35 -10.47 -23.39
CA LYS A 126 23.29 -10.72 -24.50
C LYS A 126 24.62 -11.35 -24.05
N ILE A 127 24.88 -11.38 -22.74
CA ILE A 127 26.11 -11.92 -22.15
C ILE A 127 25.93 -13.40 -21.72
N SER A 128 24.69 -13.91 -21.72
CA SER A 128 24.35 -15.33 -21.56
C SER A 128 24.18 -16.03 -22.90
#